data_AF-A0A7N5KS67-F1
#
_entry.id   AF-A0A7N5KS67-F1
#
_cell.length_a   1.000
_cell.length_b   1.000
_cell.length_c   1.000
_cell.angle_alpha   90.00
_cell.angle_beta   90.00
_cell.angle_gamma   90.00
#
_symmetry.space_group_name_H-M   'P 1'
#
loop_
_entity.id
_entity.type
_entity.pdbx_description
1 polymer ?
#
loop_
_entity_poly.entity_id
_entity_poly.type
_entity_poly.pdbx_seq_one_letter_code
_entity_poly.pdbx_strand_id
1 'polypeptide(L)'
;MYRPVTASRPSFPLWMIALIVFGVLAILGVTIGLLVHFLAVENTIYYYQGSFKVLDIPYNRNYQRETSLENNYLSKILETKMVDAFQSSSIYRQYINSQVITLVPHNNNVTAHIWLVFKASRSMKEDTRRRIESILRQMLRNHTGSLTTDPNSLRLTEISKVDAEKIINNRCGTRARMSATYDRIRGGSNAQKGEWPWQATLKKNGRHHCGASLISERYLVTAAHCFQRTNNPKNYTVSFGTTVNPPYMQRYVQQIIIHEDYIQGEHHDDIAIIKLTEKVLFQNDVHRVCLPEATQVFPPGEGVVVTGWGAFSYNGKYPDVLQKAPVKIIDTNTCNAREGYDGLVSDTMLCAGYLEGNIDACQGDSGGPLVHPNSRNIWYLVGIVSWGEKCGEVNKPGVYMRVTAYRNWIASQTGI
;
A
#
# COMPACT_ATOMS: atom_id res chain seq x y z
N MET A 1 51.58 21.18 60.87
CA MET A 1 50.33 20.39 60.85
C MET A 1 49.37 21.11 59.91
N TYR A 2 49.15 20.57 58.71
CA TYR A 2 48.29 21.16 57.67
C TYR A 2 46.83 21.21 58.15
N ARG A 3 46.22 22.40 58.25
CA ARG A 3 44.76 22.54 58.39
C ARG A 3 44.12 22.48 57.00
N PRO A 4 43.08 21.66 56.79
CA PRO A 4 42.41 21.59 55.51
C PRO A 4 41.58 22.87 55.29
N VAL A 5 41.75 23.51 54.13
CA VAL A 5 40.84 24.57 53.67
C VAL A 5 39.59 23.88 53.16
N THR A 6 38.57 23.77 54.00
CA THR A 6 37.21 23.47 53.54
C THR A 6 36.66 24.73 52.87
N ALA A 7 36.72 24.78 51.54
CA ALA A 7 36.00 25.78 50.78
C ALA A 7 34.49 25.62 51.05
N SER A 8 33.89 26.59 51.77
CA SER A 8 32.44 26.65 51.91
C SER A 8 31.84 26.97 50.55
N ARG A 9 31.15 26.01 49.94
CA ARG A 9 30.29 26.31 48.79
C ARG A 9 29.18 27.24 49.28
N PRO A 10 28.97 28.41 48.67
CA PRO A 10 27.88 29.29 49.07
C PRO A 10 26.56 28.57 48.79
N SER A 11 25.81 28.24 49.84
CA SER A 11 24.43 27.75 49.70
C SER A 11 23.55 28.94 49.39
N PHE A 12 22.98 28.99 48.20
CA PHE A 12 22.00 30.03 47.85
C PHE A 12 20.82 29.99 48.83
N PRO A 13 20.32 31.15 49.28
CA PRO A 13 19.14 31.20 50.14
C PRO A 13 17.92 30.63 49.39
N LEU A 14 17.03 29.95 50.11
CA LEU A 14 15.87 29.23 49.56
C LEU A 14 15.01 30.06 48.59
N TRP A 15 14.87 31.37 48.85
CA TRP A 15 14.13 32.28 47.98
C TRP A 15 14.80 32.49 46.61
N MET A 16 16.14 32.49 46.54
CA MET A 16 16.89 32.56 45.28
C MET A 16 16.75 31.26 44.49
N ILE A 17 16.81 30.10 45.17
CA ILE A 17 16.61 28.80 44.52
C ILE A 17 15.21 28.73 43.91
N ALA A 18 14.18 29.16 44.66
CA ALA A 18 12.81 29.23 44.17
C ALA A 18 12.69 30.12 42.93
N LEU A 19 13.27 31.33 42.94
CA LEU A 19 13.25 32.23 41.78
C LEU A 19 13.94 31.64 40.54
N ILE A 20 15.09 30.98 40.72
CA ILE A 20 15.79 30.32 39.61
C ILE A 20 14.94 29.18 39.05
N VAL A 21 14.34 28.35 39.90
CA VAL A 21 13.46 27.25 39.47
C VAL A 21 12.24 27.79 38.73
N PHE A 22 11.57 28.82 39.23
CA PHE A 22 10.44 29.45 38.55
C PHE A 22 10.85 30.07 37.19
N GLY A 23 12.01 30.74 37.13
CA GLY A 23 12.54 31.29 35.88
C GLY A 23 12.84 30.20 34.84
N VAL A 24 13.47 29.11 35.26
CA VAL A 24 13.77 27.96 34.39
C VAL A 24 12.49 27.28 33.90
N LEU A 25 11.50 27.07 34.77
CA LEU A 25 10.20 26.51 34.39
C LEU A 25 9.42 27.42 33.43
N ALA A 26 9.48 28.74 33.61
CA ALA A 26 8.85 29.69 32.70
C ALA A 26 9.51 29.65 31.31
N ILE A 27 10.85 29.64 31.24
CA ILE A 27 11.59 29.51 29.97
C ILE A 27 11.29 28.17 29.30
N LEU A 28 11.26 27.07 30.04
CA LEU A 28 10.85 25.76 29.53
C LEU A 28 9.42 25.77 29.01
N GLY A 29 8.48 26.38 29.74
CA GLY A 29 7.09 26.53 29.31
C GLY A 29 6.96 27.34 28.01
N VAL A 30 7.67 28.46 27.88
CA VAL A 30 7.66 29.30 26.67
C VAL A 30 8.33 28.58 25.50
N THR A 31 9.48 27.95 25.71
CA THR A 31 10.18 27.20 24.65
C THR A 31 9.37 26.01 24.18
N ILE A 32 8.79 25.20 25.07
CA ILE A 32 7.87 24.11 24.72
C ILE A 32 6.63 24.67 24.02
N GLY A 33 6.04 25.76 24.51
CA GLY A 33 4.88 26.41 23.91
C GLY A 33 5.14 26.90 22.48
N LEU A 34 6.28 27.57 22.26
CA LEU A 34 6.74 27.99 20.93
C LEU A 34 7.03 26.78 20.05
N LEU A 35 7.72 25.76 20.56
CA LEU A 35 8.04 24.56 19.79
C LEU A 35 6.77 23.82 19.36
N VAL A 36 5.78 23.67 20.24
CA VAL A 36 4.46 23.11 19.91
C VAL A 36 3.72 23.99 18.92
N HIS A 37 3.75 25.32 19.09
CA HIS A 37 3.13 26.25 18.14
C HIS A 37 3.74 26.12 16.74
N PHE A 38 5.07 26.16 16.62
CA PHE A 38 5.79 25.99 15.36
C PHE A 38 5.56 24.59 14.75
N LEU A 39 5.57 23.52 15.55
CA LEU A 39 5.38 22.16 15.05
C LEU A 39 3.94 21.86 14.65
N ALA A 40 2.95 22.33 15.40
CA ALA A 40 1.53 21.99 15.21
C ALA A 40 0.76 23.00 14.34
N VAL A 41 1.08 24.30 14.39
CA VAL A 41 0.32 25.36 13.70
C VAL A 41 0.90 25.69 12.32
N GLU A 42 2.20 25.54 12.10
CA GLU A 42 2.81 25.81 10.78
C GLU A 42 2.74 24.64 9.79
N ASN A 43 2.32 23.45 10.23
CA ASN A 43 2.33 22.23 9.40
C ASN A 43 0.93 21.62 9.19
N THR A 44 -0.10 22.45 9.01
CA THR A 44 -1.43 21.93 8.67
C THR A 44 -1.44 21.39 7.25
N ILE A 45 -1.99 20.20 7.05
CA ILE A 45 -2.12 19.56 5.74
C ILE A 45 -3.42 20.00 5.07
N TYR A 46 -3.30 20.48 3.83
CA TYR A 46 -4.41 20.87 2.96
C TYR A 46 -4.49 19.93 1.76
N TYR A 47 -5.72 19.61 1.38
CA TYR A 47 -6.05 18.73 0.28
C TYR A 47 -6.77 19.51 -0.80
N TYR A 48 -6.35 19.32 -2.04
CA TYR A 48 -6.98 19.96 -3.19
C TYR A 48 -7.34 18.90 -4.23
N GLN A 49 -8.52 19.02 -4.80
CA GLN A 49 -8.89 18.32 -6.02
C GLN A 49 -8.86 19.31 -7.18
N GLY A 50 -8.43 18.83 -8.34
CA GLY A 50 -8.44 19.64 -9.54
C GLY A 50 -8.75 18.84 -10.79
N SER A 51 -8.89 19.55 -11.89
CA SER A 51 -9.01 18.93 -13.20
C SER A 51 -8.45 19.82 -14.29
N PHE A 52 -7.90 19.22 -15.35
CA PHE A 52 -7.51 19.92 -16.58
C PHE A 52 -7.61 18.96 -17.77
N LYS A 53 -7.68 19.51 -18.98
CA LYS A 53 -7.77 18.76 -20.24
C LYS A 53 -6.39 18.55 -20.85
N VAL A 54 -6.14 17.33 -21.26
CA VAL A 54 -5.06 16.93 -22.16
C VAL A 54 -5.65 16.78 -23.55
N LEU A 55 -5.12 17.53 -24.51
CA LEU A 55 -5.63 17.63 -25.87
C LEU A 55 -4.95 16.59 -26.77
N ASP A 56 -5.50 16.40 -27.97
CA ASP A 56 -4.92 15.57 -29.03
C ASP A 56 -4.74 14.09 -28.62
N ILE A 57 -5.57 13.63 -27.69
CA ILE A 57 -5.66 12.24 -27.28
C ILE A 57 -6.95 11.65 -27.86
N PRO A 58 -6.87 10.68 -28.78
CA PRO A 58 -8.03 9.97 -29.30
C PRO A 58 -8.83 9.29 -28.19
N TYR A 59 -10.14 9.22 -28.36
CA TYR A 59 -11.00 8.49 -27.43
C TYR A 59 -10.54 7.03 -27.27
N ASN A 60 -10.27 6.63 -26.04
CA ASN A 60 -10.04 5.23 -25.66
C ASN A 60 -10.63 4.99 -24.27
N ARG A 61 -11.59 4.06 -24.17
CA ARG A 61 -12.24 3.70 -22.89
C ARG A 61 -11.27 3.20 -21.83
N ASN A 62 -10.10 2.68 -22.22
CA ASN A 62 -9.10 2.20 -21.28
C ASN A 62 -8.56 3.32 -20.39
N TYR A 63 -8.62 4.58 -20.80
CA TYR A 63 -8.27 5.69 -19.90
C TYR A 63 -9.12 5.72 -18.62
N GLN A 64 -10.38 5.25 -18.64
CA GLN A 64 -11.21 5.17 -17.43
C GLN A 64 -10.89 3.97 -16.53
N ARG A 65 -10.19 2.96 -17.06
CA ARG A 65 -9.87 1.74 -16.33
C ARG A 65 -8.59 1.96 -15.52
N GLU A 66 -8.71 1.97 -14.19
CA GLU A 66 -7.59 2.26 -13.27
C GLU A 66 -6.35 1.39 -13.50
N THR A 67 -6.55 0.15 -13.94
CA THR A 67 -5.51 -0.88 -14.13
C THR A 67 -4.95 -0.94 -15.55
N SER A 68 -5.49 -0.18 -16.50
CA SER A 68 -5.05 -0.25 -17.90
C SER A 68 -3.67 0.35 -18.12
N LEU A 69 -3.01 -0.11 -19.18
CA LEU A 69 -1.72 0.43 -19.60
C LEU A 69 -1.84 1.91 -20.00
N GLU A 70 -2.91 2.27 -20.72
CA GLU A 70 -3.14 3.63 -21.19
C GLU A 70 -3.39 4.61 -20.04
N ASN A 71 -4.18 4.22 -19.04
CA ASN A 71 -4.39 5.03 -17.84
C ASN A 71 -3.06 5.20 -17.08
N ASN A 72 -2.35 4.10 -16.83
CA ASN A 72 -1.12 4.13 -16.07
C ASN A 72 -0.03 4.96 -16.76
N TYR A 73 0.10 4.83 -18.08
CA TYR A 73 1.09 5.57 -18.87
C TYR A 73 0.81 7.08 -18.85
N LEU A 74 -0.41 7.50 -19.22
CA LEU A 74 -0.75 8.93 -19.25
C LEU A 74 -0.70 9.53 -17.84
N SER A 75 -1.24 8.83 -16.84
CA SER A 75 -1.18 9.30 -15.46
C SER A 75 0.25 9.47 -14.97
N LYS A 76 1.16 8.54 -15.29
CA LYS A 76 2.57 8.65 -14.89
C LYS A 76 3.23 9.90 -15.48
N ILE A 77 2.99 10.20 -16.76
CA ILE A 77 3.54 11.40 -17.40
C ILE A 77 3.03 12.67 -16.71
N LEU A 78 1.72 12.74 -16.44
CA LEU A 78 1.11 13.90 -15.78
C LEU A 78 1.60 14.05 -14.34
N GLU A 79 1.71 12.95 -13.60
CA GLU A 79 2.25 12.93 -12.23
C GLU A 79 3.70 13.40 -12.19
N THR A 80 4.56 12.90 -13.10
CA THR A 80 5.95 13.37 -13.20
C THR A 80 6.00 14.87 -13.51
N LYS A 81 5.22 15.36 -14.48
CA LYS A 81 5.16 16.80 -14.79
C LYS A 81 4.73 17.65 -13.59
N MET A 82 3.73 17.19 -12.82
CA MET A 82 3.29 17.88 -11.60
C MET A 82 4.37 17.87 -10.52
N VAL A 83 5.00 16.72 -10.27
CA VAL A 83 6.11 16.57 -9.31
C VAL A 83 7.23 17.53 -9.68
N ASP A 84 7.69 17.53 -10.92
CA ASP A 84 8.80 18.38 -11.39
C ASP A 84 8.43 19.86 -11.27
N ALA A 85 7.20 20.24 -11.65
CA ALA A 85 6.73 21.62 -11.56
C ALA A 85 6.69 22.12 -10.10
N PHE A 86 6.22 21.29 -9.16
CA PHE A 86 6.17 21.70 -7.75
C PHE A 86 7.54 21.66 -7.07
N GLN A 87 8.38 20.66 -7.36
CA GLN A 87 9.72 20.55 -6.79
C GLN A 87 10.67 21.64 -7.28
N SER A 88 10.49 22.14 -8.50
CA SER A 88 11.24 23.28 -9.05
C SER A 88 10.66 24.65 -8.68
N SER A 89 9.57 24.69 -7.91
CA SER A 89 8.88 25.95 -7.57
C SER A 89 9.30 26.54 -6.23
N SER A 90 8.89 27.79 -5.99
CA SER A 90 9.03 28.44 -4.68
C SER A 90 8.29 27.75 -3.52
N ILE A 91 7.34 26.85 -3.82
CA ILE A 91 6.56 26.12 -2.80
C ILE A 91 6.98 24.67 -2.60
N TYR A 92 8.18 24.28 -3.04
CA TYR A 92 8.68 22.91 -2.95
C TYR A 92 8.68 22.36 -1.51
N ARG A 93 8.89 23.22 -0.50
CA ARG A 93 8.87 22.81 0.91
C ARG A 93 7.47 22.50 1.40
N GLN A 94 6.44 23.09 0.81
CA GLN A 94 5.04 22.87 1.14
C GLN A 94 4.48 21.66 0.40
N TYR A 95 5.05 21.30 -0.75
CA TYR A 95 4.61 20.16 -1.55
C TYR A 95 4.80 18.83 -0.80
N ILE A 96 3.74 18.01 -0.75
CA ILE A 96 3.78 16.66 -0.19
C ILE A 96 3.58 15.62 -1.28
N ASN A 97 2.50 15.73 -2.06
CA ASN A 97 2.18 14.74 -3.09
C ASN A 97 1.25 15.31 -4.17
N SER A 98 1.35 14.78 -5.38
CA SER A 98 0.43 15.00 -6.49
C SER A 98 0.16 13.69 -7.21
N GLN A 99 -1.11 13.41 -7.50
CA GLN A 99 -1.53 12.18 -8.15
C GLN A 99 -2.67 12.43 -9.13
N VAL A 100 -2.73 11.64 -10.20
CA VAL A 100 -3.90 11.54 -11.07
C VAL A 100 -4.85 10.51 -10.46
N ILE A 101 -6.06 10.94 -10.13
CA ILE A 101 -7.12 10.11 -9.56
C ILE A 101 -7.77 9.27 -10.66
N THR A 102 -8.25 9.94 -11.71
CA THR A 102 -8.95 9.32 -12.83
C THR A 102 -8.77 10.13 -14.10
N LEU A 103 -8.93 9.46 -15.24
CA LEU A 103 -8.85 10.03 -16.58
C LEU A 103 -10.18 9.77 -17.27
N VAL A 104 -10.83 10.84 -17.74
CA VAL A 104 -12.12 10.78 -18.41
C VAL A 104 -11.92 11.14 -19.89
N PRO A 105 -11.93 10.16 -20.80
CA PRO A 105 -11.80 10.39 -22.23
C PRO A 105 -13.08 11.01 -22.79
N HIS A 106 -12.90 11.98 -23.65
CA HIS A 106 -13.89 12.58 -24.54
C HIS A 106 -13.41 12.40 -25.99
N ASN A 107 -14.18 12.90 -26.97
CA ASN A 107 -13.92 12.63 -28.40
C ASN A 107 -12.45 12.82 -28.85
N ASN A 108 -11.81 13.93 -28.45
CA ASN A 108 -10.42 14.24 -28.82
C ASN A 108 -9.62 14.89 -27.67
N ASN A 109 -9.99 14.58 -26.43
CA ASN A 109 -9.25 15.02 -25.24
C ASN A 109 -9.52 14.08 -24.08
N VAL A 110 -8.66 14.14 -23.07
CA VAL A 110 -8.84 13.46 -21.80
C VAL A 110 -8.87 14.49 -20.68
N THR A 111 -9.92 14.49 -19.87
CA THR A 111 -9.96 15.26 -18.64
C THR A 111 -9.23 14.48 -17.55
N ALA A 112 -8.13 15.01 -17.06
CA ALA A 112 -7.41 14.46 -15.93
C ALA A 112 -7.93 15.06 -14.63
N HIS A 113 -8.43 14.22 -13.73
CA HIS A 113 -8.78 14.61 -12.37
C HIS A 113 -7.59 14.32 -11.45
N ILE A 114 -7.15 15.35 -10.73
CA ILE A 114 -5.95 15.30 -9.90
C ILE A 114 -6.26 15.52 -8.44
N TRP A 115 -5.38 14.98 -7.62
CA TRP A 115 -5.29 15.19 -6.19
C TRP A 115 -3.97 15.87 -5.87
N LEU A 116 -3.99 16.85 -4.97
CA LEU A 116 -2.78 17.47 -4.42
C LEU A 116 -2.79 17.52 -2.88
N VAL A 117 -1.64 17.29 -2.26
CA VAL A 117 -1.40 17.46 -0.83
C VAL A 117 -0.30 18.49 -0.60
N PHE A 118 -0.59 19.48 0.23
CA PHE A 118 0.38 20.50 0.65
C PHE A 118 0.32 20.71 2.16
N LYS A 119 1.45 21.05 2.77
CA LYS A 119 1.49 21.63 4.12
C LYS A 119 1.61 23.14 4.06
N ALA A 120 0.84 23.85 4.87
CA ALA A 120 0.96 25.29 5.02
C ALA A 120 0.51 25.74 6.41
N SER A 121 0.93 26.94 6.82
CA SER A 121 0.34 27.61 7.96
C SER A 121 -1.06 28.12 7.59
N ARG A 122 -1.93 28.28 8.59
CA ARG A 122 -3.31 28.75 8.38
C ARG A 122 -3.38 30.13 7.72
N SER A 123 -2.44 31.02 8.02
CA SER A 123 -2.35 32.36 7.43
C SER A 123 -1.92 32.35 5.96
N MET A 124 -1.08 31.38 5.55
CA MET A 124 -0.57 31.26 4.18
C MET A 124 -1.46 30.41 3.27
N LYS A 125 -2.58 29.89 3.78
CA LYS A 125 -3.46 28.96 3.06
C LYS A 125 -3.88 29.48 1.68
N GLU A 126 -4.45 30.69 1.63
CA GLU A 126 -4.98 31.25 0.38
C GLU A 126 -3.85 31.69 -0.59
N ASP A 127 -2.71 32.11 -0.05
CA ASP A 127 -1.51 32.36 -0.86
C ASP A 127 -0.96 31.06 -1.48
N THR A 128 -0.91 29.98 -0.69
CA THR A 128 -0.50 28.65 -1.16
C THR A 128 -1.41 28.15 -2.27
N ARG A 129 -2.74 28.27 -2.10
CA ARG A 129 -3.72 27.90 -3.14
C ARG A 129 -3.49 28.66 -4.45
N ARG A 130 -3.31 29.99 -4.39
CA ARG A 130 -3.02 30.82 -5.58
C ARG A 130 -1.71 30.43 -6.25
N ARG A 131 -0.65 30.12 -5.47
CA ARG A 131 0.63 29.65 -6.00
C ARG A 131 0.49 28.30 -6.69
N ILE A 132 -0.25 27.36 -6.11
CA ILE A 132 -0.53 26.04 -6.71
C ILE A 132 -1.19 26.23 -8.08
N GLU A 133 -2.25 27.03 -8.16
CA GLU A 133 -2.93 27.32 -9.43
C GLU A 133 -1.99 27.96 -10.46
N SER A 134 -1.18 28.94 -10.05
CA SER A 134 -0.22 29.61 -10.95
C SER A 134 0.82 28.63 -11.51
N ILE A 135 1.38 27.76 -10.66
CA ILE A 135 2.38 26.76 -11.05
C ILE A 135 1.77 25.74 -12.01
N LEU A 136 0.56 25.24 -11.72
CA LEU A 136 -0.14 24.32 -12.63
C LEU A 136 -0.44 24.98 -13.97
N ARG A 137 -0.92 26.23 -13.99
CA ARG A 137 -1.14 26.96 -15.26
C ARG A 137 0.14 27.14 -16.05
N GLN A 138 1.26 27.43 -15.39
CA GLN A 138 2.56 27.53 -16.05
C GLN A 138 3.01 26.19 -16.61
N MET A 139 2.87 25.10 -15.84
CA MET A 139 3.16 23.74 -16.29
C MET A 139 2.33 23.38 -17.53
N LEU A 140 1.04 23.69 -17.54
CA LEU A 140 0.12 23.41 -18.65
C LEU A 140 0.38 24.29 -19.89
N ARG A 141 1.08 25.44 -19.74
CA ARG A 141 1.51 26.29 -20.86
C ARG A 141 2.85 25.83 -21.46
N ASN A 142 3.70 25.18 -20.67
CA ASN A 142 4.98 24.71 -21.14
C ASN A 142 4.79 23.46 -22.02
N HIS A 143 4.86 23.67 -23.33
CA HIS A 143 4.79 22.62 -24.36
C HIS A 143 6.10 21.81 -24.45
N THR A 144 6.92 21.79 -23.40
CA THR A 144 8.13 20.98 -23.34
C THR A 144 7.72 19.51 -23.13
N GLY A 145 7.33 18.84 -24.22
CA GLY A 145 7.03 17.40 -24.24
C GLY A 145 5.98 16.97 -25.28
N SER A 146 5.68 15.67 -25.26
CA SER A 146 4.76 14.97 -26.19
C SER A 146 3.25 15.19 -25.92
N LEU A 147 2.87 16.10 -25.01
CA LEU A 147 1.48 16.29 -24.59
C LEU A 147 1.07 17.75 -24.68
N THR A 148 -0.02 18.01 -25.41
CA THR A 148 -0.70 19.30 -25.45
C THR A 148 -1.73 19.37 -24.32
N THR A 149 -1.79 20.48 -23.59
CA THR A 149 -2.76 20.67 -22.49
C THR A 149 -3.45 22.03 -22.58
N ASP A 150 -4.67 22.12 -22.06
CA ASP A 150 -5.42 23.38 -22.00
C ASP A 150 -5.27 24.05 -20.62
N PRO A 151 -4.45 25.10 -20.47
CA PRO A 151 -4.27 25.79 -19.19
C PRO A 151 -5.53 26.52 -18.71
N ASN A 152 -6.48 26.84 -19.59
CA ASN A 152 -7.73 27.52 -19.23
C ASN A 152 -8.76 26.55 -18.66
N SER A 153 -8.62 25.26 -18.95
CA SER A 153 -9.46 24.19 -18.39
C SER A 153 -9.19 23.90 -16.91
N LEU A 154 -8.09 24.42 -16.34
CA LEU A 154 -7.71 24.14 -14.96
C LEU A 154 -8.81 24.59 -13.97
N ARG A 155 -9.29 23.62 -13.19
CA ARG A 155 -10.11 23.82 -11.99
C ARG A 155 -9.34 23.30 -10.79
N LEU A 156 -9.43 24.03 -9.68
CA LEU A 156 -8.85 23.62 -8.41
C LEU A 156 -9.82 24.02 -7.29
N THR A 157 -10.09 23.08 -6.39
CA THR A 157 -10.93 23.31 -5.22
C THR A 157 -10.29 22.63 -4.02
N GLU A 158 -10.31 23.29 -2.87
CA GLU A 158 -9.94 22.66 -1.61
C GLU A 158 -11.04 21.68 -1.19
N ILE A 159 -10.63 20.57 -0.58
CA ILE A 159 -11.54 19.56 -0.04
C ILE A 159 -11.19 19.24 1.40
N SER A 160 -12.17 18.70 2.13
CA SER A 160 -11.93 18.23 3.49
C SER A 160 -10.99 17.03 3.49
N LYS A 161 -10.30 16.81 4.61
CA LYS A 161 -9.47 15.59 4.81
C LYS A 161 -10.30 14.31 4.60
N VAL A 162 -11.56 14.30 5.03
CA VAL A 162 -12.44 13.12 4.95
C VAL A 162 -12.78 12.80 3.49
N ASP A 163 -13.17 13.81 2.71
CA ASP A 163 -13.48 13.63 1.28
C ASP A 163 -12.23 13.21 0.51
N ALA A 164 -11.09 13.77 0.88
CA ALA A 164 -9.81 13.35 0.38
C ALA A 164 -9.60 11.86 0.70
N GLU A 165 -9.50 11.45 1.97
CA GLU A 165 -9.25 10.04 2.33
C GLU A 165 -10.21 9.07 1.62
N LYS A 166 -11.49 9.44 1.48
CA LYS A 166 -12.47 8.66 0.71
C LYS A 166 -12.08 8.48 -0.76
N ILE A 167 -11.59 9.52 -1.44
CA ILE A 167 -11.15 9.43 -2.84
C ILE A 167 -9.95 8.48 -2.99
N ILE A 168 -8.91 8.56 -2.15
CA ILE A 168 -7.75 7.63 -2.26
C ILE A 168 -8.14 6.21 -1.88
N ASN A 169 -8.91 6.01 -0.80
CA ASN A 169 -9.25 4.68 -0.30
C ASN A 169 -10.20 3.93 -1.24
N ASN A 170 -10.92 4.62 -2.13
CA ASN A 170 -11.71 3.98 -3.17
C ASN A 170 -10.89 3.48 -4.36
N ARG A 171 -9.67 4.00 -4.54
CA ARG A 171 -8.74 3.50 -5.55
C ARG A 171 -8.11 2.20 -5.06
N CYS A 172 -7.86 1.30 -5.99
CA CYS A 172 -7.15 0.08 -5.67
C CYS A 172 -5.64 0.33 -5.48
N GLY A 173 -4.97 -0.53 -4.71
CA GLY A 173 -3.50 -0.61 -4.69
C GLY A 173 -2.78 0.61 -4.12
N THR A 174 -3.50 1.57 -3.54
CA THR A 174 -2.91 2.74 -2.88
C THR A 174 -2.44 2.40 -1.46
N ARG A 175 -1.62 3.23 -0.85
CA ARG A 175 -1.24 3.06 0.56
C ARG A 175 -1.29 4.41 1.24
N ALA A 176 -1.98 4.49 2.38
CA ALA A 176 -2.13 5.74 3.11
C ALA A 176 -0.80 6.29 3.65
N ARG A 177 0.18 5.40 3.89
CA ARG A 177 1.56 5.78 4.25
C ARG A 177 2.57 5.23 3.24
N MET A 178 3.19 6.15 2.50
CA MET A 178 4.40 5.85 1.75
C MET A 178 5.56 5.74 2.74
N SER A 179 5.93 4.52 3.13
CA SER A 179 7.19 4.31 3.85
C SER A 179 8.35 4.57 2.87
N ALA A 180 9.16 5.60 3.10
CA ALA A 180 10.28 5.98 2.25
C ALA A 180 11.46 4.99 2.30
N THR A 181 11.31 3.86 3.00
CA THR A 181 12.38 2.89 3.26
C THR A 181 11.92 1.49 2.84
N TYR A 182 11.85 1.26 1.53
CA TYR A 182 11.73 -0.10 0.96
C TYR A 182 13.09 -0.81 0.87
N ASP A 183 14.18 -0.06 0.73
CA ASP A 183 15.45 -0.59 0.20
C ASP A 183 16.46 -1.13 1.23
N ARG A 184 16.13 -1.27 2.52
CA ARG A 184 17.14 -1.59 3.54
C ARG A 184 16.86 -2.74 4.49
N ILE A 185 15.75 -3.48 4.32
CA ILE A 185 15.45 -4.62 5.19
C ILE A 185 15.70 -5.92 4.44
N ARG A 186 16.79 -6.62 4.77
CA ARG A 186 16.92 -8.06 4.47
C ARG A 186 16.20 -8.82 5.58
N GLY A 187 15.19 -9.61 5.22
CA GLY A 187 14.34 -10.36 6.15
C GLY A 187 12.91 -9.83 6.25
N GLY A 188 12.08 -10.54 7.01
CA GLY A 188 10.74 -10.07 7.39
C GLY A 188 10.81 -8.89 8.36
N SER A 189 9.81 -8.01 8.32
CA SER A 189 9.65 -6.93 9.29
C SER A 189 8.20 -6.65 9.61
N ASN A 190 7.94 -6.03 10.77
CA ASN A 190 6.60 -5.60 11.14
C ASN A 190 6.05 -4.59 10.12
N ALA A 191 4.83 -4.84 9.65
CA ALA A 191 4.06 -3.88 8.87
C ALA A 191 3.50 -2.77 9.77
N GLN A 192 3.45 -1.56 9.22
CA GLN A 192 2.78 -0.44 9.87
C GLN A 192 1.27 -0.45 9.58
N LYS A 193 0.49 0.23 10.44
CA LYS A 193 -0.94 0.47 10.18
C LYS A 193 -1.12 1.20 8.85
N GLY A 194 -2.03 0.69 8.01
CA GLY A 194 -2.32 1.23 6.68
C GLY A 194 -1.24 0.99 5.63
N GLU A 195 -0.21 0.18 5.94
CA GLU A 195 0.83 -0.15 4.96
C GLU A 195 0.37 -1.20 3.95
N TRP A 196 -0.44 -2.17 4.36
CA TRP A 196 -0.98 -3.23 3.49
C TRP A 196 -2.50 -3.37 3.69
N PRO A 197 -3.28 -2.36 3.27
CA PRO A 197 -4.69 -2.22 3.65
C PRO A 197 -5.61 -3.30 3.05
N TRP A 198 -5.14 -4.04 2.06
CA TRP A 198 -5.85 -5.17 1.47
C TRP A 198 -5.60 -6.50 2.17
N GLN A 199 -4.60 -6.59 3.05
CA GLN A 199 -4.31 -7.81 3.79
C GLN A 199 -5.48 -8.14 4.71
N ALA A 200 -5.91 -9.39 4.66
CA ALA A 200 -6.86 -9.95 5.59
C ALA A 200 -6.34 -11.25 6.20
N THR A 201 -6.79 -11.54 7.41
CA THR A 201 -6.64 -12.84 8.05
C THR A 201 -7.98 -13.59 7.94
N LEU A 202 -7.94 -14.74 7.28
CA LEU A 202 -9.01 -15.72 7.30
C LEU A 202 -8.89 -16.51 8.60
N LYS A 203 -9.85 -16.32 9.50
CA LYS A 203 -9.93 -17.04 10.76
C LYS A 203 -10.85 -18.22 10.63
N LYS A 204 -10.42 -19.37 11.15
CA LYS A 204 -11.24 -20.57 11.32
C LYS A 204 -11.47 -20.79 12.80
N ASN A 205 -12.74 -20.86 13.23
CA ASN A 205 -13.12 -21.00 14.64
C ASN A 205 -12.40 -19.96 15.55
N GLY A 206 -12.32 -18.72 15.07
CA GLY A 206 -11.71 -17.59 15.81
C GLY A 206 -10.18 -17.52 15.82
N ARG A 207 -9.48 -18.48 15.21
CA ARG A 207 -8.01 -18.49 15.12
C ARG A 207 -7.55 -18.20 13.70
N HIS A 208 -6.43 -17.51 13.54
CA HIS A 208 -5.80 -17.33 12.23
C HIS A 208 -5.56 -18.70 11.59
N HIS A 209 -5.93 -18.83 10.32
CA HIS A 209 -5.83 -20.06 9.55
C HIS A 209 -5.11 -19.83 8.21
N CYS A 210 -5.47 -18.77 7.49
CA CYS A 210 -4.84 -18.36 6.23
C CYS A 210 -4.83 -16.82 6.10
N GLY A 211 -4.08 -16.31 5.13
CA GLY A 211 -4.24 -14.98 4.57
C GLY A 211 -5.35 -14.89 3.52
N ALA A 212 -5.75 -13.67 3.18
CA ALA A 212 -6.59 -13.35 2.03
C ALA A 212 -6.35 -11.90 1.59
N SER A 213 -6.77 -11.57 0.37
CA SER A 213 -6.58 -10.26 -0.25
C SER A 213 -7.91 -9.62 -0.60
N LEU A 214 -8.18 -8.42 -0.10
CA LEU A 214 -9.40 -7.66 -0.40
C LEU A 214 -9.33 -7.10 -1.83
N ILE A 215 -10.27 -7.49 -2.69
CA ILE A 215 -10.33 -7.06 -4.11
C ILE A 215 -11.53 -6.16 -4.42
N SER A 216 -12.52 -6.09 -3.52
CA SER A 216 -13.63 -5.14 -3.56
C SER A 216 -14.24 -4.95 -2.17
N GLU A 217 -15.34 -4.18 -2.05
CA GLU A 217 -16.06 -4.02 -0.79
C GLU A 217 -16.65 -5.33 -0.25
N ARG A 218 -16.80 -6.38 -1.07
CA ARG A 218 -17.44 -7.66 -0.66
C ARG A 218 -16.64 -8.91 -0.96
N TYR A 219 -15.63 -8.84 -1.82
CA TYR A 219 -14.92 -10.02 -2.31
C TYR A 219 -13.46 -10.01 -1.90
N LEU A 220 -12.97 -11.18 -1.48
CA LEU A 220 -11.56 -11.46 -1.27
C LEU A 220 -11.12 -12.65 -2.12
N VAL A 221 -9.84 -12.67 -2.46
CA VAL A 221 -9.16 -13.81 -3.07
C VAL A 221 -8.25 -14.46 -2.03
N THR A 222 -8.20 -15.80 -2.01
CA THR A 222 -7.33 -16.61 -1.15
C THR A 222 -6.99 -17.92 -1.87
N ALA A 223 -6.30 -18.84 -1.19
CA ALA A 223 -5.99 -20.16 -1.71
C ALA A 223 -7.15 -21.15 -1.46
N ALA A 224 -7.39 -22.06 -2.39
CA ALA A 224 -8.42 -23.09 -2.25
C ALA A 224 -8.12 -24.06 -1.10
N HIS A 225 -6.83 -24.38 -0.90
CA HIS A 225 -6.41 -25.34 0.10
C HIS A 225 -6.77 -24.93 1.53
N CYS A 226 -7.02 -23.65 1.78
CA CYS A 226 -7.51 -23.12 3.04
C CYS A 226 -8.87 -23.71 3.46
N PHE A 227 -9.62 -24.30 2.52
CA PHE A 227 -10.96 -24.87 2.75
C PHE A 227 -11.02 -26.40 2.64
N GLN A 228 -9.90 -27.11 2.44
CA GLN A 228 -9.87 -28.58 2.26
C GLN A 228 -10.56 -29.36 3.39
N ARG A 229 -10.40 -28.92 4.64
CA ARG A 229 -10.99 -29.61 5.79
C ARG A 229 -12.49 -29.35 5.95
N THR A 230 -12.96 -28.18 5.51
CA THR A 230 -14.37 -27.78 5.56
C THR A 230 -14.55 -26.50 4.75
N ASN A 231 -15.61 -26.45 3.95
CA ASN A 231 -16.01 -25.27 3.19
C ASN A 231 -17.25 -24.58 3.78
N ASN A 232 -17.68 -24.94 4.99
CA ASN A 232 -18.84 -24.32 5.63
C ASN A 232 -18.53 -22.86 6.02
N PRO A 233 -19.16 -21.84 5.40
CA PRO A 233 -18.89 -20.44 5.67
C PRO A 233 -19.00 -20.03 7.14
N LYS A 234 -19.87 -20.69 7.91
CA LYS A 234 -20.11 -20.38 9.33
C LYS A 234 -18.89 -20.61 10.23
N ASN A 235 -17.95 -21.45 9.78
CA ASN A 235 -16.70 -21.71 10.50
C ASN A 235 -15.66 -20.61 10.32
N TYR A 236 -15.92 -19.67 9.40
CA TYR A 236 -14.95 -18.69 8.94
C TYR A 236 -15.38 -17.25 9.20
N THR A 237 -14.42 -16.44 9.63
CA THR A 237 -14.53 -14.97 9.63
C THR A 237 -13.31 -14.37 8.96
N VAL A 238 -13.47 -13.17 8.41
CA VAL A 238 -12.38 -12.39 7.81
C VAL A 238 -12.13 -11.20 8.71
N SER A 239 -10.87 -10.97 9.10
CA SER A 239 -10.48 -9.79 9.85
C SER A 239 -9.41 -8.97 9.12
N PHE A 240 -9.42 -7.66 9.36
CA PHE A 240 -8.53 -6.68 8.73
C PHE A 240 -7.73 -5.89 9.78
N GLY A 241 -6.67 -5.22 9.32
CA GLY A 241 -5.73 -4.47 10.14
C GLY A 241 -4.40 -5.21 10.31
N THR A 242 -3.53 -4.69 11.19
CA THR A 242 -2.18 -5.24 11.39
C THR A 242 -2.09 -6.28 12.50
N THR A 243 -3.15 -6.45 13.31
CA THR A 243 -3.17 -7.38 14.44
C THR A 243 -4.26 -8.41 14.27
N VAL A 244 -3.97 -9.67 14.62
CA VAL A 244 -4.98 -10.73 14.57
C VAL A 244 -6.03 -10.52 15.65
N ASN A 245 -5.61 -10.23 16.88
CA ASN A 245 -6.49 -10.04 18.04
C ASN A 245 -6.01 -8.88 18.94
N PRO A 246 -6.85 -7.89 19.28
CA PRO A 246 -8.12 -7.59 18.61
C PRO A 246 -7.87 -7.13 17.17
N PRO A 247 -8.74 -7.50 16.22
CA PRO A 247 -8.66 -6.98 14.85
C PRO A 247 -9.18 -5.55 14.77
N TYR A 248 -8.80 -4.81 13.72
CA TYR A 248 -9.37 -3.49 13.44
C TYR A 248 -10.83 -3.59 12.95
N MET A 249 -11.11 -4.58 12.11
CA MET A 249 -12.45 -4.86 11.58
C MET A 249 -12.62 -6.36 11.39
N GLN A 250 -13.82 -6.90 11.63
CA GLN A 250 -14.19 -8.29 11.34
C GLN A 250 -15.47 -8.36 10.50
N ARG A 251 -15.55 -9.34 9.60
CA ARG A 251 -16.72 -9.65 8.77
C ARG A 251 -16.98 -11.15 8.71
N TYR A 252 -18.24 -11.51 8.54
CA TYR A 252 -18.67 -12.90 8.36
C TYR A 252 -18.65 -13.32 6.90
N VAL A 253 -18.29 -14.58 6.65
CA VAL A 253 -18.28 -15.17 5.32
C VAL A 253 -19.69 -15.62 4.95
N GLN A 254 -20.17 -15.15 3.79
CA GLN A 254 -21.45 -15.57 3.21
C GLN A 254 -21.27 -16.82 2.34
N GLN A 255 -20.24 -16.83 1.51
CA GLN A 255 -20.00 -17.88 0.52
C GLN A 255 -18.50 -18.05 0.29
N ILE A 256 -18.10 -19.29 0.06
CA ILE A 256 -16.76 -19.69 -0.38
C ILE A 256 -16.94 -20.31 -1.77
N ILE A 257 -16.17 -19.85 -2.74
CA ILE A 257 -16.19 -20.33 -4.12
C ILE A 257 -14.79 -20.84 -4.42
N ILE A 258 -14.64 -22.16 -4.52
CA ILE A 258 -13.37 -22.82 -4.84
C ILE A 258 -13.32 -22.99 -6.37
N HIS A 259 -12.15 -22.83 -6.98
CA HIS A 259 -11.98 -23.11 -8.40
C HIS A 259 -12.45 -24.53 -8.75
N GLU A 260 -13.22 -24.65 -9.82
CA GLU A 260 -13.85 -25.91 -10.26
C GLU A 260 -12.84 -27.03 -10.52
N ASP A 261 -11.65 -26.68 -11.01
CA ASP A 261 -10.57 -27.64 -11.32
C ASP A 261 -9.64 -27.92 -10.13
N TYR A 262 -9.88 -27.31 -8.96
CA TYR A 262 -9.06 -27.56 -7.78
C TYR A 262 -9.27 -28.97 -7.22
N ILE A 263 -8.21 -29.78 -7.22
CA ILE A 263 -8.20 -31.11 -6.63
C ILE A 263 -7.53 -31.06 -5.25
N GLN A 264 -8.23 -31.57 -4.23
CA GLN A 264 -7.73 -31.58 -2.86
C GLN A 264 -6.40 -32.38 -2.75
N GLY A 265 -5.37 -31.72 -2.23
CA GLY A 265 -4.04 -32.30 -2.04
C GLY A 265 -3.09 -32.03 -3.20
N GLU A 266 -3.60 -31.53 -4.33
CA GLU A 266 -2.78 -31.07 -5.44
C GLU A 266 -2.45 -29.58 -5.33
N HIS A 267 -1.51 -29.14 -6.16
CA HIS A 267 -0.98 -27.78 -6.17
C HIS A 267 -1.62 -26.89 -7.24
N HIS A 268 -2.29 -27.49 -8.24
CA HIS A 268 -2.92 -26.77 -9.35
C HIS A 268 -4.23 -26.10 -8.93
N ASP A 269 -4.56 -25.00 -9.60
CA ASP A 269 -5.84 -24.28 -9.44
C ASP A 269 -6.18 -23.91 -8.00
N ASP A 270 -5.15 -23.66 -7.18
CA ASP A 270 -5.25 -23.41 -5.75
C ASP A 270 -5.72 -21.97 -5.44
N ILE A 271 -6.91 -21.63 -5.91
CA ILE A 271 -7.53 -20.32 -5.76
C ILE A 271 -8.99 -20.43 -5.32
N ALA A 272 -9.41 -19.52 -4.45
CA ALA A 272 -10.78 -19.39 -4.01
C ALA A 272 -11.19 -17.93 -3.82
N ILE A 273 -12.49 -17.67 -3.97
CA ILE A 273 -13.13 -16.40 -3.66
C ILE A 273 -13.93 -16.52 -2.36
N ILE A 274 -13.81 -15.51 -1.51
CA ILE A 274 -14.64 -15.32 -0.33
C ILE A 274 -15.60 -14.17 -0.61
N LYS A 275 -16.90 -14.41 -0.46
CA LYS A 275 -17.93 -13.36 -0.45
C LYS A 275 -18.32 -13.04 0.99
N LEU A 276 -18.24 -11.77 1.35
CA LEU A 276 -18.63 -11.27 2.67
C LEU A 276 -20.14 -11.02 2.74
N THR A 277 -20.69 -11.24 3.93
CA THR A 277 -22.11 -10.96 4.23
C THR A 277 -22.44 -9.47 4.09
N GLU A 278 -21.53 -8.62 4.56
CA GLU A 278 -21.66 -7.16 4.55
C GLU A 278 -20.49 -6.50 3.83
N LYS A 279 -20.74 -5.31 3.29
CA LYS A 279 -19.70 -4.48 2.68
C LYS A 279 -18.67 -4.05 3.73
N VAL A 280 -17.42 -3.99 3.30
CA VAL A 280 -16.32 -3.33 3.98
C VAL A 280 -16.32 -1.86 3.56
N LEU A 281 -16.32 -0.96 4.54
CA LEU A 281 -16.14 0.47 4.28
C LEU A 281 -14.65 0.75 4.12
N PHE A 282 -14.27 1.28 2.96
CA PHE A 282 -12.88 1.59 2.68
C PHE A 282 -12.40 2.78 3.52
N GLN A 283 -11.30 2.55 4.24
CA GLN A 283 -10.65 3.47 5.17
C GLN A 283 -9.13 3.31 5.02
N ASN A 284 -8.33 4.20 5.60
CA ASN A 284 -6.87 4.21 5.45
C ASN A 284 -6.18 2.87 5.79
N ASP A 285 -6.77 2.09 6.70
CA ASP A 285 -6.25 0.79 7.16
C ASP A 285 -6.87 -0.41 6.42
N VAL A 286 -7.95 -0.21 5.66
CA VAL A 286 -8.71 -1.28 5.00
C VAL A 286 -9.26 -0.80 3.65
N HIS A 287 -8.65 -1.24 2.55
CA HIS A 287 -9.16 -1.01 1.21
C HIS A 287 -8.47 -1.95 0.19
N ARG A 288 -9.00 -1.99 -1.03
CA ARG A 288 -8.67 -3.06 -1.99
C ARG A 288 -7.30 -2.94 -2.66
N VAL A 289 -6.72 -4.07 -3.04
CA VAL A 289 -5.57 -4.17 -3.96
C VAL A 289 -6.04 -4.08 -5.42
N CYS A 290 -5.17 -3.68 -6.35
CA CYS A 290 -5.49 -3.78 -7.77
C CYS A 290 -5.35 -5.23 -8.26
N LEU A 291 -6.24 -5.65 -9.16
CA LEU A 291 -6.06 -6.87 -9.93
C LEU A 291 -5.37 -6.53 -11.25
N PRO A 292 -4.33 -7.27 -11.67
CA PRO A 292 -3.69 -7.07 -12.95
C PRO A 292 -4.63 -7.46 -14.10
N GLU A 293 -4.37 -6.93 -15.29
CA GLU A 293 -5.02 -7.43 -16.51
C GLU A 293 -4.49 -8.85 -16.83
N ALA A 294 -5.31 -9.69 -17.47
CA ALA A 294 -4.92 -11.07 -17.78
C ALA A 294 -3.66 -11.14 -18.67
N THR A 295 -3.44 -10.13 -19.51
CA THR A 295 -2.30 -10.01 -20.41
C THR A 295 -1.08 -9.33 -19.78
N GLN A 296 -1.17 -8.88 -18.52
CA GLN A 296 -0.07 -8.20 -17.85
C GLN A 296 1.03 -9.21 -17.50
N VAL A 297 2.29 -8.84 -17.75
CA VAL A 297 3.45 -9.68 -17.48
C VAL A 297 4.30 -9.03 -16.40
N PHE A 298 4.71 -9.85 -15.43
CA PHE A 298 5.65 -9.46 -14.37
C PHE A 298 6.93 -10.28 -14.55
N PRO A 299 7.99 -9.70 -15.13
CA PRO A 299 9.19 -10.46 -15.50
C PRO A 299 9.98 -10.96 -14.27
N PRO A 300 10.77 -12.03 -14.43
CA PRO A 300 11.71 -12.47 -13.40
C PRO A 300 12.67 -11.34 -12.96
N GLY A 301 13.04 -11.34 -11.68
CA GLY A 301 13.89 -10.33 -11.07
C GLY A 301 13.16 -9.11 -10.50
N GLU A 302 11.89 -8.90 -10.88
CA GLU A 302 11.05 -7.83 -10.33
C GLU A 302 10.88 -7.97 -8.82
N GLY A 303 10.94 -6.81 -8.13
CA GLY A 303 10.76 -6.73 -6.69
C GLY A 303 9.28 -6.80 -6.32
N VAL A 304 8.93 -7.75 -5.46
CA VAL A 304 7.57 -7.99 -4.97
C VAL A 304 7.59 -8.10 -3.45
N VAL A 305 6.43 -7.97 -2.82
CA VAL A 305 6.31 -8.07 -1.37
C VAL A 305 5.24 -9.08 -1.01
N VAL A 306 5.60 -10.02 -0.14
CA VAL A 306 4.65 -10.93 0.51
C VAL A 306 4.36 -10.43 1.93
N THR A 307 3.11 -10.57 2.36
CA THR A 307 2.68 -10.18 3.70
C THR A 307 1.81 -11.25 4.34
N GLY A 308 1.91 -11.40 5.66
CA GLY A 308 1.07 -12.34 6.39
C GLY A 308 1.45 -12.51 7.86
N TRP A 309 0.74 -13.43 8.52
CA TRP A 309 0.94 -13.80 9.91
C TRP A 309 1.44 -15.23 10.05
N GLY A 310 2.07 -15.77 9.01
CA GLY A 310 2.68 -17.09 9.04
C GLY A 310 3.85 -17.17 10.01
N ALA A 311 4.24 -18.41 10.31
CA ALA A 311 5.32 -18.71 11.25
C ALA A 311 6.65 -18.10 10.79
N PHE A 312 7.49 -17.64 11.73
CA PHE A 312 8.82 -17.12 11.40
C PHE A 312 9.79 -18.18 10.80
N SER A 313 9.46 -19.45 10.98
CA SER A 313 10.22 -20.59 10.49
C SER A 313 9.31 -21.82 10.43
N TYR A 314 9.75 -22.86 9.72
CA TYR A 314 9.02 -24.12 9.65
C TYR A 314 8.72 -24.68 11.04
N ASN A 315 7.43 -24.91 11.35
CA ASN A 315 6.94 -25.30 12.69
C ASN A 315 7.28 -24.31 13.82
N GLY A 316 7.53 -23.05 13.47
CA GLY A 316 7.90 -21.97 14.39
C GLY A 316 6.72 -21.26 15.04
N LYS A 317 7.02 -20.11 15.66
CA LYS A 317 6.02 -19.24 16.29
C LYS A 317 5.37 -18.31 15.27
N TYR A 318 4.08 -18.04 15.47
CA TYR A 318 3.31 -17.09 14.68
C TYR A 318 3.42 -15.69 15.29
N PRO A 319 3.52 -14.63 14.46
CA PRO A 319 3.54 -13.25 14.91
C PRO A 319 2.13 -12.73 15.22
N ASP A 320 2.02 -11.84 16.22
CA ASP A 320 0.77 -11.13 16.51
C ASP A 320 0.54 -9.94 15.58
N VAL A 321 1.64 -9.35 15.08
CA VAL A 321 1.66 -8.21 14.17
C VAL A 321 1.97 -8.69 12.76
N LEU A 322 1.28 -8.12 11.77
CA LEU A 322 1.48 -8.43 10.35
C LEU A 322 2.94 -8.27 9.96
N GLN A 323 3.50 -9.27 9.29
CA GLN A 323 4.84 -9.22 8.73
C GLN A 323 4.79 -8.86 7.24
N LYS A 324 5.89 -8.28 6.75
CA LYS A 324 6.15 -8.05 5.32
C LYS A 324 7.56 -8.50 4.98
N ALA A 325 7.73 -9.11 3.82
CA ALA A 325 9.02 -9.52 3.31
C ALA A 325 9.17 -9.15 1.83
N PRO A 326 10.17 -8.33 1.46
CA PRO A 326 10.51 -8.11 0.05
C PRO A 326 11.20 -9.35 -0.51
N VAL A 327 10.74 -9.81 -1.66
CA VAL A 327 11.29 -10.95 -2.41
C VAL A 327 11.34 -10.62 -3.91
N LYS A 328 11.88 -11.52 -4.73
CA LYS A 328 11.96 -11.34 -6.18
C LYS A 328 11.23 -12.43 -6.92
N ILE A 329 10.61 -12.10 -8.05
CA ILE A 329 10.07 -13.11 -8.96
C ILE A 329 11.24 -13.95 -9.51
N ILE A 330 11.08 -15.26 -9.50
CA ILE A 330 12.06 -16.22 -10.03
C ILE A 330 11.51 -16.81 -11.33
N ASP A 331 12.39 -16.99 -12.31
CA ASP A 331 12.05 -17.61 -13.59
C ASP A 331 11.52 -19.03 -13.41
N THR A 332 10.51 -19.42 -14.18
CA THR A 332 9.87 -20.74 -14.07
C THR A 332 10.86 -21.87 -14.33
N ASN A 333 11.77 -21.73 -15.30
CA ASN A 333 12.76 -22.78 -15.59
C ASN A 333 13.77 -22.92 -14.46
N THR A 334 14.19 -21.81 -13.86
CA THR A 334 15.05 -21.84 -12.67
C THR A 334 14.33 -22.50 -11.50
N CYS A 335 13.05 -22.19 -11.28
CA CYS A 335 12.26 -22.80 -10.23
C CYS A 335 12.03 -24.31 -10.45
N ASN A 336 11.91 -24.72 -11.71
CA ASN A 336 11.77 -26.12 -12.14
C ASN A 336 13.10 -26.83 -12.42
N ALA A 337 14.25 -26.24 -12.06
CA ALA A 337 15.50 -26.97 -12.09
C ALA A 337 15.40 -28.24 -11.23
N ARG A 338 16.26 -29.23 -11.51
CA ARG A 338 16.23 -30.54 -10.83
C ARG A 338 16.40 -30.41 -9.32
N GLU A 339 17.22 -29.46 -8.89
CA GLU A 339 17.46 -29.09 -7.50
C GLU A 339 16.33 -28.23 -6.87
N GLY A 340 15.49 -27.63 -7.71
CA GLY A 340 14.31 -26.87 -7.33
C GLY A 340 13.09 -27.78 -7.24
N TYR A 341 12.09 -27.55 -8.08
CA TYR A 341 10.83 -28.30 -8.09
C TYR A 341 10.70 -29.34 -9.21
N ASP A 342 11.75 -29.57 -10.00
CA ASP A 342 11.82 -30.69 -10.95
C ASP A 342 10.59 -30.81 -11.88
N GLY A 343 10.14 -29.67 -12.42
CA GLY A 343 9.00 -29.60 -13.36
C GLY A 343 7.61 -29.48 -12.73
N LEU A 344 7.47 -29.44 -11.41
CA LEU A 344 6.16 -29.35 -10.74
C LEU A 344 5.48 -27.97 -10.86
N VAL A 345 6.22 -26.91 -11.15
CA VAL A 345 5.67 -25.55 -11.26
C VAL A 345 5.12 -25.32 -12.67
N SER A 346 3.80 -25.22 -12.79
CA SER A 346 3.13 -24.95 -14.08
C SER A 346 3.06 -23.45 -14.42
N ASP A 347 2.61 -23.13 -15.64
CA ASP A 347 2.48 -21.73 -16.11
C ASP A 347 1.42 -20.91 -15.35
N THR A 348 0.44 -21.58 -14.73
CA THR A 348 -0.55 -20.94 -13.83
C THR A 348 0.02 -20.63 -12.44
N MET A 349 1.28 -20.96 -12.21
CA MET A 349 2.03 -20.68 -10.99
C MET A 349 3.18 -19.72 -11.28
N LEU A 350 3.72 -19.12 -10.22
CA LEU A 350 4.97 -18.37 -10.25
C LEU A 350 5.75 -18.64 -8.97
N CYS A 351 7.06 -18.48 -9.06
CA CYS A 351 7.94 -18.56 -7.90
C CYS A 351 8.42 -17.17 -7.49
N ALA A 352 8.55 -16.95 -6.18
CA ALA A 352 9.17 -15.75 -5.67
C ALA A 352 9.92 -16.02 -4.37
N GLY A 353 11.10 -15.41 -4.23
CA GLY A 353 12.00 -15.67 -3.11
C GLY A 353 13.45 -15.36 -3.45
N TYR A 354 14.35 -16.09 -2.80
CA TYR A 354 15.78 -16.12 -3.05
C TYR A 354 16.23 -17.57 -3.09
N LEU A 355 17.05 -17.96 -4.06
CA LEU A 355 17.52 -19.35 -4.18
C LEU A 355 18.46 -19.73 -3.04
N GLU A 356 19.12 -18.74 -2.44
CA GLU A 356 19.91 -18.89 -1.22
C GLU A 356 19.05 -19.15 0.03
N GLY A 357 17.71 -19.12 -0.10
CA GLY A 357 16.76 -19.34 0.97
C GLY A 357 16.56 -18.14 1.90
N ASN A 358 16.31 -18.43 3.19
CA ASN A 358 16.07 -17.49 4.30
C ASN A 358 14.75 -16.70 4.26
N ILE A 359 14.47 -15.96 3.19
CA ILE A 359 13.28 -15.09 3.10
C ILE A 359 12.22 -15.77 2.25
N ASP A 360 11.12 -16.16 2.89
CA ASP A 360 10.05 -16.92 2.24
C ASP A 360 8.70 -16.69 2.96
N ALA A 361 7.60 -17.03 2.28
CA ALA A 361 6.32 -17.25 2.94
C ALA A 361 6.38 -18.58 3.71
N CYS A 362 5.60 -18.70 4.79
CA CYS A 362 5.63 -19.88 5.64
C CYS A 362 4.23 -20.32 6.09
N GLN A 363 4.13 -21.35 6.93
CA GLN A 363 2.83 -21.86 7.37
C GLN A 363 1.99 -20.74 8.01
N GLY A 364 0.77 -20.55 7.51
CA GLY A 364 -0.14 -19.46 7.90
C GLY A 364 -0.19 -18.29 6.92
N ASP A 365 0.84 -18.11 6.07
CA ASP A 365 0.82 -17.10 5.00
C ASP A 365 -0.02 -17.53 3.80
N SER A 366 -0.35 -18.84 3.68
CA SER A 366 -1.24 -19.42 2.68
C SER A 366 -2.45 -18.54 2.35
N GLY A 367 -2.71 -18.32 1.06
CA GLY A 367 -3.79 -17.44 0.58
C GLY A 367 -3.51 -15.95 0.71
N GLY A 368 -2.40 -15.56 1.35
CA GLY A 368 -1.94 -14.18 1.46
C GLY A 368 -1.47 -13.58 0.13
N PRO A 369 -1.38 -12.26 0.04
CA PRO A 369 -0.97 -11.55 -1.16
C PRO A 369 0.54 -11.63 -1.41
N LEU A 370 0.90 -11.81 -2.69
CA LEU A 370 2.17 -11.35 -3.25
C LEU A 370 1.87 -10.16 -4.17
N VAL A 371 2.46 -9.00 -3.89
CA VAL A 371 2.11 -7.75 -4.57
C VAL A 371 3.30 -7.06 -5.23
N HIS A 372 3.04 -6.44 -6.38
CA HIS A 372 4.02 -5.70 -7.18
C HIS A 372 3.60 -4.23 -7.34
N PRO A 373 4.50 -3.25 -7.11
CA PRO A 373 4.23 -1.85 -7.38
C PRO A 373 4.49 -1.50 -8.84
N ASN A 374 3.56 -0.79 -9.49
CA ASN A 374 3.85 -0.14 -10.76
C ASN A 374 4.71 1.13 -10.57
N SER A 375 5.07 1.79 -11.67
CA SER A 375 5.88 3.03 -11.67
C SER A 375 5.22 4.24 -10.98
N ARG A 376 3.93 4.15 -10.64
CA ARG A 376 3.14 5.13 -9.89
C ARG A 376 2.98 4.73 -8.41
N ASN A 377 3.63 3.66 -7.96
CA ASN A 377 3.48 3.08 -6.62
C ASN A 377 2.04 2.62 -6.32
N ILE A 378 1.31 2.20 -7.37
CA ILE A 378 0.04 1.48 -7.26
C ILE A 378 0.33 -0.02 -7.27
N TRP A 379 -0.21 -0.73 -6.29
CA TRP A 379 0.12 -2.13 -6.01
C TRP A 379 -0.90 -3.09 -6.59
N TYR A 380 -0.39 -4.11 -7.28
CA TYR A 380 -1.15 -5.15 -7.95
C TYR A 380 -0.93 -6.49 -7.26
N LEU A 381 -2.01 -7.27 -7.09
CA LEU A 381 -1.94 -8.64 -6.62
C LEU A 381 -1.44 -9.53 -7.77
N VAL A 382 -0.19 -9.97 -7.69
CA VAL A 382 0.45 -10.74 -8.76
C VAL A 382 0.47 -12.24 -8.46
N GLY A 383 0.49 -12.58 -7.17
CA GLY A 383 0.48 -13.96 -6.70
C GLY A 383 -0.38 -14.15 -5.45
N ILE A 384 -0.79 -15.39 -5.21
CA ILE A 384 -1.47 -15.84 -3.99
C ILE A 384 -0.60 -16.93 -3.39
N VAL A 385 -0.16 -16.79 -2.14
CA VAL A 385 0.69 -17.79 -1.46
C VAL A 385 -0.02 -19.15 -1.50
N SER A 386 0.64 -20.18 -2.02
CA SER A 386 0.03 -21.48 -2.22
C SER A 386 0.81 -22.60 -1.51
N TRP A 387 2.04 -22.89 -1.94
CA TRP A 387 2.83 -23.99 -1.39
C TRP A 387 4.34 -23.73 -1.49
N GLY A 388 5.13 -24.60 -0.86
CA GLY A 388 6.58 -24.58 -0.88
C GLY A 388 7.15 -25.78 -0.10
N GLU A 389 8.41 -26.11 -0.34
CA GLU A 389 9.09 -27.15 0.44
C GLU A 389 9.72 -26.54 1.70
N LYS A 390 9.06 -26.73 2.85
CA LYS A 390 9.36 -26.03 4.11
C LYS A 390 9.28 -24.50 3.91
N CYS A 391 10.10 -23.73 4.65
CA CYS A 391 10.15 -22.28 4.53
C CYS A 391 11.61 -21.82 4.47
N GLY A 392 11.98 -21.10 3.41
CA GLY A 392 13.31 -20.50 3.28
C GLY A 392 14.44 -21.52 3.09
N GLU A 393 14.13 -22.69 2.53
CA GLU A 393 15.11 -23.72 2.20
C GLU A 393 15.84 -23.36 0.89
N VAL A 394 17.11 -23.75 0.79
CA VAL A 394 17.95 -23.48 -0.40
C VAL A 394 17.34 -24.16 -1.63
N ASN A 395 17.29 -23.43 -2.75
CA ASN A 395 16.68 -23.84 -4.02
C ASN A 395 15.17 -24.10 -3.99
N LYS A 396 14.48 -23.87 -2.86
CA LYS A 396 13.03 -24.12 -2.71
C LYS A 396 12.28 -22.81 -2.41
N PRO A 397 12.19 -21.88 -3.37
CA PRO A 397 11.47 -20.64 -3.16
C PRO A 397 9.95 -20.88 -3.03
N GLY A 398 9.22 -19.98 -2.39
CA GLY A 398 7.76 -20.07 -2.32
C GLY A 398 7.09 -20.08 -3.69
N VAL A 399 6.03 -20.88 -3.82
CA VAL A 399 5.20 -21.01 -5.02
C VAL A 399 3.83 -20.38 -4.79
N TYR A 400 3.41 -19.60 -5.78
CA TYR A 400 2.22 -18.76 -5.74
C TYR A 400 1.33 -19.06 -6.95
N MET A 401 0.02 -18.98 -6.78
CA MET A 401 -0.88 -18.97 -7.94
C MET A 401 -0.75 -17.65 -8.69
N ARG A 402 -0.51 -17.72 -10.00
CA ARG A 402 -0.32 -16.55 -10.88
C ARG A 402 -1.67 -15.89 -11.15
N VAL A 403 -1.90 -14.73 -10.55
CA VAL A 403 -3.21 -14.05 -10.59
C VAL A 403 -3.65 -13.69 -12.01
N THR A 404 -2.71 -13.39 -12.91
CA THR A 404 -3.03 -13.09 -14.31
C THR A 404 -3.61 -14.29 -15.06
N ALA A 405 -3.21 -15.52 -14.72
CA ALA A 405 -3.79 -16.75 -15.28
C ALA A 405 -5.25 -16.95 -14.83
N TYR A 406 -5.58 -16.56 -13.59
CA TYR A 406 -6.94 -16.67 -13.03
C TYR A 406 -7.77 -15.40 -13.15
N ARG A 407 -7.28 -14.35 -13.83
CA ARG A 407 -7.95 -13.04 -13.85
C ARG A 407 -9.37 -13.10 -14.42
N ASN A 408 -9.57 -13.89 -15.47
CA ASN A 408 -10.87 -14.08 -16.11
C ASN A 408 -11.82 -14.89 -15.22
N TRP A 409 -11.30 -15.90 -14.52
CA TRP A 409 -12.09 -16.65 -13.54
C TRP A 409 -12.51 -15.77 -12.36
N ILE A 410 -11.61 -14.94 -11.81
CA ILE A 410 -11.98 -13.96 -10.78
C ILE A 410 -13.10 -13.04 -11.28
N ALA A 411 -13.03 -12.59 -12.55
CA ALA A 411 -14.07 -11.76 -13.16
C ALA A 411 -15.41 -12.50 -13.27
N SER A 412 -15.42 -13.77 -13.71
CA SER A 412 -16.66 -14.54 -13.87
C SER A 412 -17.38 -14.79 -12.54
N GLN A 413 -16.63 -14.94 -11.44
CA GLN A 413 -17.19 -15.16 -10.11
C GLN A 413 -17.66 -13.87 -9.40
N THR A 414 -17.09 -12.72 -9.76
CA THR A 414 -17.25 -11.48 -8.97
C THR A 414 -17.77 -10.28 -9.74
N GLY A 415 -17.67 -10.28 -11.07
CA GLY A 415 -17.96 -9.13 -11.94
C GLY A 415 -16.90 -8.01 -11.88
N ILE A 416 -15.73 -8.27 -11.29
CA ILE A 416 -14.62 -7.30 -11.11
C ILE A 416 -13.59 -7.43 -12.21
#